data_AF-A0ABD5VX43-F1
#
_entry.id   AF-A0ABD5VX43-F1
#
_cell.length_a   1.000
_cell.length_b   1.000
_cell.length_c   1.000
_cell.angle_alpha   90.00
_cell.angle_beta   90.00
_cell.angle_gamma   90.00
#
_symmetry.space_group_name_H-M   'P 1'
#
loop_
_entity.id
_entity.type
_entity.pdbx_description
1 polymer ?
#
loop_
_entity_poly.entity_id
_entity_poly.type
_entity_poly.pdbx_seq_one_letter_code
_entity_poly.pdbx_strand_id
1 'polypeptide(L)'
;MLVVLTVPYAGFALQNHVDTGTRTTDEVGTTLDGTAYLEVHFPAEAPAIRWLDTKQGQPTILTTAPAGYRWNPAEGDGSAAPASLTGLPTVAGWSHEAQYRGDAVYNERVGDVHTMYGGEAETQRRLLAEYGVEYVYVGPAERNSPYFEVTVGELDAVTVAQSWEDVRIYKVDQAALGN
;
A
#
# COMPACT_ATOMS: atom_id res chain seq x y z
N MET A 1 4.99 36.63 28.59
CA MET A 1 4.01 37.19 27.64
C MET A 1 4.35 36.71 26.22
N LEU A 2 4.19 35.41 25.95
CA LEU A 2 4.46 34.77 24.65
C LEU A 2 3.27 33.88 24.23
N VAL A 3 2.64 33.23 25.22
CA VAL A 3 1.43 32.39 25.05
C VAL A 3 0.20 33.17 24.55
N VAL A 4 0.08 34.47 24.85
CA VAL A 4 -1.09 35.28 24.45
C VAL A 4 -1.03 35.69 22.97
N LEU A 5 0.16 35.74 22.36
CA LEU A 5 0.33 36.13 20.95
C LEU A 5 0.04 34.99 19.95
N THR A 6 -0.06 33.74 20.41
CA THR A 6 -0.32 32.58 19.54
C THR A 6 -1.81 32.22 19.44
N VAL A 7 -2.66 32.74 20.32
CA VAL A 7 -4.11 32.46 20.33
C VAL A 7 -4.82 32.94 19.04
N PRO A 8 -4.52 34.14 18.49
CA PRO A 8 -5.11 34.55 17.21
C PRO A 8 -4.71 33.62 16.06
N TYR A 9 -3.47 33.09 16.08
CA TYR A 9 -2.98 32.15 15.06
C TYR A 9 -3.77 30.84 15.08
N ALA A 10 -4.05 30.28 16.25
CA ALA A 10 -4.87 29.08 16.37
C ALA A 10 -6.28 29.30 15.79
N GLY A 11 -6.89 30.47 16.03
CA GLY A 11 -8.19 30.84 15.47
C GLY A 11 -8.20 30.88 13.94
N PHE A 12 -7.21 31.54 13.32
CA PHE A 12 -7.10 31.60 11.85
C PHE A 12 -6.71 30.26 11.22
N ALA A 13 -5.85 29.48 11.87
CA ALA A 13 -5.40 28.19 11.34
C ALA A 13 -6.51 27.14 11.34
N LEU A 14 -7.35 27.12 12.37
CA LEU A 14 -8.45 26.16 12.49
C LEU A 14 -9.59 26.48 11.51
N GLN A 15 -9.89 27.76 11.27
CA GLN A 15 -11.01 28.14 10.42
C GLN A 15 -10.90 27.56 9.00
N ASN A 16 -9.71 27.66 8.38
CA ASN A 16 -9.48 27.06 7.07
C ASN A 16 -9.51 25.52 7.07
N HIS A 17 -9.29 24.90 8.23
CA HIS A 17 -9.29 23.44 8.37
C HIS A 17 -10.69 22.85 8.61
N VAL A 18 -11.67 23.68 8.99
CA VAL A 18 -13.06 23.24 9.30
C VAL A 18 -14.10 23.79 8.33
N ASP A 19 -13.88 24.97 7.73
CA ASP A 19 -14.86 25.62 6.85
C ASP A 19 -14.70 25.22 5.37
N THR A 20 -13.52 24.72 4.97
CA THR A 20 -13.26 24.28 3.59
C THR A 20 -13.58 22.79 3.44
N GLY A 21 -14.81 22.46 3.05
CA GLY A 21 -15.23 21.08 2.82
C GLY A 21 -14.42 20.40 1.71
N THR A 22 -13.80 19.26 2.02
CA THR A 22 -13.38 18.26 1.04
C THR A 22 -14.53 17.29 0.79
N ARG A 23 -14.48 16.53 -0.31
CA ARG A 23 -15.48 15.46 -0.54
C ARG A 23 -15.62 14.52 0.66
N THR A 24 -14.50 14.19 1.33
CA THR A 24 -14.52 13.36 2.54
C THR A 24 -15.31 14.02 3.66
N THR A 25 -15.09 15.31 3.97
CA THR A 25 -15.83 15.99 5.03
C THR A 25 -17.30 16.19 4.70
N ASP A 26 -17.65 16.31 3.41
CA ASP A 26 -19.04 16.41 2.97
C ASP A 26 -19.80 15.08 3.17
N GLU A 27 -19.13 13.95 2.96
CA GLU A 27 -19.74 12.62 3.07
C GLU A 27 -19.74 12.06 4.50
N VAL A 28 -18.65 12.24 5.27
CA VAL A 28 -18.51 11.66 6.62
C VAL A 28 -18.50 12.69 7.76
N GLY A 29 -18.59 13.98 7.44
CA GLY A 29 -18.45 15.07 8.42
C GLY A 29 -16.99 15.39 8.77
N THR A 30 -16.78 16.48 9.51
CA THR A 30 -15.45 16.84 10.03
C THR A 30 -14.94 15.77 10.99
N THR A 31 -13.77 15.19 10.71
CA THR A 31 -13.17 14.11 11.50
C THR A 31 -11.64 14.25 11.58
N LEU A 32 -11.05 13.70 12.64
CA LEU A 32 -9.59 13.53 12.77
C LEU A 32 -9.11 12.16 12.27
N ASP A 33 -10.03 11.32 11.80
CA ASP A 33 -9.69 10.05 11.17
C ASP A 33 -9.07 10.31 9.78
N GLY A 34 -7.74 10.32 9.74
CA GLY A 34 -6.98 10.49 8.51
C GLY A 34 -7.18 9.36 7.49
N THR A 35 -7.79 8.24 7.89
CA THR A 35 -8.12 7.12 6.99
C THR A 35 -9.51 7.22 6.39
N ALA A 36 -10.37 8.16 6.83
CA ALA A 36 -11.71 8.34 6.27
C ALA A 36 -11.70 8.65 4.77
N TYR A 37 -10.60 9.24 4.26
CA TYR A 37 -10.35 9.45 2.83
C TYR A 37 -10.45 8.14 2.01
N LEU A 38 -9.98 7.03 2.57
CA LEU A 38 -10.01 5.71 1.93
C LEU A 38 -11.45 5.29 1.55
N GLU A 39 -12.39 5.45 2.49
CA GLU A 39 -13.78 5.01 2.33
C GLU A 39 -14.52 5.81 1.24
N VAL A 40 -14.10 7.06 1.01
CA VAL A 40 -14.77 7.99 0.09
C VAL A 40 -14.14 7.95 -1.31
N HIS A 41 -12.82 7.87 -1.39
CA HIS A 41 -12.11 7.97 -2.68
C HIS A 41 -11.77 6.61 -3.29
N PHE A 42 -11.59 5.57 -2.48
CA PHE A 42 -11.24 4.22 -2.94
C PHE A 42 -12.13 3.15 -2.29
N PRO A 43 -13.47 3.26 -2.38
CA PRO A 43 -14.39 2.34 -1.70
C PRO A 43 -14.25 0.88 -2.17
N ALA A 44 -13.75 0.66 -3.38
CA ALA A 44 -13.47 -0.68 -3.93
C ALA A 44 -12.26 -1.36 -3.27
N GLU A 45 -11.27 -0.57 -2.85
CA GLU A 45 -10.04 -1.06 -2.22
C GLU A 45 -10.12 -1.03 -0.69
N ALA A 46 -10.98 -0.18 -0.13
CA ALA A 46 -11.14 0.04 1.31
C ALA A 46 -11.34 -1.25 2.11
N PRO A 47 -12.26 -2.17 1.76
CA PRO A 47 -12.48 -3.39 2.54
C PRO A 47 -11.23 -4.28 2.64
N ALA A 48 -10.42 -4.30 1.58
CA ALA A 48 -9.20 -5.11 1.53
C ALA A 48 -8.10 -4.53 2.40
N ILE A 49 -7.91 -3.22 2.35
CA ILE A 49 -6.96 -2.50 3.20
C ILE A 49 -7.36 -2.61 4.67
N ARG A 50 -8.66 -2.48 5.00
CA ARG A 50 -9.16 -2.71 6.36
C ARG A 50 -8.93 -4.15 6.84
N TRP A 51 -9.05 -5.14 5.96
CA TRP A 51 -8.74 -6.52 6.32
C TRP A 51 -7.24 -6.72 6.60
N LEU A 52 -6.35 -6.03 5.87
CA LEU A 52 -4.92 -6.01 6.18
C LEU A 52 -4.62 -5.31 7.50
N ASP A 53 -5.33 -4.22 7.82
CA ASP A 53 -5.17 -3.48 9.08
C ASP A 53 -5.44 -4.36 10.32
N THR A 54 -6.23 -5.43 10.18
CA THR A 54 -6.47 -6.39 11.26
C THR A 54 -5.28 -7.32 11.57
N LYS A 55 -4.23 -7.33 10.74
CA LYS A 55 -3.12 -8.28 10.90
C LYS A 55 -2.19 -7.89 12.04
N GLN A 56 -1.97 -8.84 12.94
CA GLN A 56 -1.02 -8.71 14.05
C GLN A 56 0.36 -9.20 13.63
N GLY A 57 1.40 -8.73 14.33
CA GLY A 57 2.78 -9.19 14.10
C GLY A 57 3.52 -8.50 12.96
N GLN A 58 2.92 -7.49 12.32
CA GLN A 58 3.49 -6.73 11.20
C GLN A 58 4.01 -7.62 10.05
N PRO A 59 3.16 -8.52 9.50
CA PRO A 59 3.56 -9.33 8.35
C PRO A 59 3.99 -8.45 7.18
N THR A 60 5.06 -8.84 6.48
CA THR A 60 5.46 -8.16 5.25
C THR A 60 4.42 -8.41 4.17
N ILE A 61 3.94 -7.31 3.58
CA ILE A 61 3.02 -7.35 2.45
C ILE A 61 3.76 -6.96 1.17
N LEU A 62 3.37 -7.54 0.05
CA LEU A 62 3.81 -7.12 -1.27
C LEU A 62 2.75 -6.18 -1.86
N THR A 63 3.18 -5.00 -2.29
CA THR A 63 2.40 -3.96 -2.98
C THR A 63 3.17 -3.53 -4.23
N THR A 64 2.49 -3.01 -5.25
CA THR A 64 3.20 -2.49 -6.44
C THR A 64 4.21 -1.39 -6.06
N ALA A 65 5.30 -1.32 -6.81
CA ALA A 65 6.36 -0.33 -6.66
C ALA A 65 6.91 0.06 -8.05
N PRO A 66 7.47 1.26 -8.24
CA PRO A 66 7.67 2.31 -7.23
C PRO A 66 6.37 3.05 -6.89
N ALA A 67 6.20 3.47 -5.64
CA ALA A 67 5.04 4.28 -5.26
C ALA A 67 5.28 5.78 -5.46
N GLY A 68 4.27 6.45 -6.01
CA GLY A 68 4.24 7.90 -6.24
C GLY A 68 3.55 8.70 -5.14
N TYR A 69 3.32 9.98 -5.42
CA TYR A 69 2.54 10.90 -4.57
C TYR A 69 1.03 10.77 -4.77
N ARG A 70 0.61 10.17 -5.89
CA ARG A 70 -0.78 10.12 -6.30
C ARG A 70 -1.21 8.68 -6.32
N TRP A 71 -2.34 8.40 -5.71
CA TRP A 71 -2.98 7.12 -5.86
C TRP A 71 -3.86 7.17 -7.11
N ASN A 72 -3.36 6.58 -8.20
CA ASN A 72 -4.07 6.45 -9.47
C ASN A 72 -4.04 4.99 -9.94
N PRO A 73 -4.95 4.14 -9.41
CA PRO A 73 -4.94 2.70 -9.69
C PRO A 73 -5.10 2.35 -11.18
N ALA A 74 -5.77 3.22 -11.95
CA ALA A 74 -5.96 3.03 -13.38
C ALA A 74 -4.65 3.18 -14.19
N GLU A 75 -3.67 3.90 -13.65
CA GLU A 75 -2.34 4.09 -14.26
C GLU A 75 -1.29 3.15 -13.64
N GLY A 76 -1.69 2.22 -12.78
CA GLY A 76 -0.78 1.33 -12.07
C GLY A 76 -0.07 1.95 -10.86
N ASP A 77 -0.40 3.20 -10.48
CA ASP A 77 0.17 3.85 -9.30
C ASP A 77 -0.72 3.61 -8.07
N GLY A 78 -0.34 2.62 -7.27
CA GLY A 78 -1.02 2.28 -6.02
C GLY A 78 -0.58 3.13 -4.83
N SER A 79 0.39 4.05 -4.99
CA SER A 79 0.95 4.89 -3.93
C SER A 79 1.37 4.14 -2.65
N ALA A 80 1.66 2.82 -2.74
CA ALA A 80 1.85 1.93 -1.59
C ALA A 80 0.74 2.10 -0.53
N ALA A 81 -0.50 2.36 -0.97
CA ALA A 81 -1.61 2.69 -0.08
C ALA A 81 -1.90 1.59 0.96
N PRO A 82 -1.90 0.29 0.64
CA PRO A 82 -2.08 -0.75 1.64
C PRO A 82 -1.05 -0.71 2.76
N ALA A 83 0.24 -0.51 2.44
CA ALA A 83 1.30 -0.41 3.44
C ALA A 83 1.18 0.90 4.26
N SER A 84 0.92 2.01 3.59
CA SER A 84 0.85 3.34 4.20
C SER A 84 -0.32 3.50 5.17
N LEU A 85 -1.47 2.87 4.87
CA LEU A 85 -2.70 3.00 5.65
C LEU A 85 -2.82 1.97 6.79
N THR A 86 -2.04 0.89 6.76
CA THR A 86 -2.06 -0.18 7.77
C THR A 86 -0.81 -0.20 8.66
N GLY A 87 0.27 0.45 8.22
CA GLY A 87 1.57 0.37 8.89
C GLY A 87 2.28 -0.99 8.74
N LEU A 88 1.77 -1.88 7.89
CA LEU A 88 2.45 -3.13 7.53
C LEU A 88 3.65 -2.84 6.62
N PRO A 89 4.80 -3.50 6.83
CA PRO A 89 5.98 -3.29 6.01
C PRO A 89 5.77 -3.82 4.58
N THR A 90 6.38 -3.14 3.60
CA THR A 90 6.47 -3.60 2.20
C THR A 90 7.92 -3.58 1.72
N VAL A 91 8.19 -4.27 0.63
CA VAL A 91 9.54 -4.48 0.05
C VAL A 91 10.16 -3.16 -0.42
N ALA A 92 9.37 -2.38 -1.17
CA ALA A 92 9.70 -1.04 -1.64
C ALA A 92 8.43 -0.18 -1.59
N GLY A 93 8.49 0.92 -0.84
CA GLY A 93 7.39 1.86 -0.70
C GLY A 93 7.57 3.08 -1.59
N TRP A 94 7.63 4.25 -0.96
CA TRP A 94 7.66 5.53 -1.64
C TRP A 94 8.99 5.77 -2.35
N SER A 95 8.95 6.24 -3.60
CA SER A 95 10.14 6.52 -4.41
C SER A 95 11.17 7.46 -3.76
N HIS A 96 10.76 8.32 -2.84
CA HIS A 96 11.68 9.17 -2.08
C HIS A 96 12.58 8.38 -1.10
N GLU A 97 12.30 7.11 -0.82
CA GLU A 97 13.22 6.24 -0.09
C GLU A 97 14.60 6.15 -0.76
N ALA A 98 14.66 6.28 -2.09
CA ALA A 98 15.90 6.32 -2.86
C ALA A 98 16.87 7.42 -2.37
N GLN A 99 16.35 8.56 -1.90
CA GLN A 99 17.18 9.68 -1.41
C GLN A 99 17.92 9.33 -0.11
N TYR A 100 17.37 8.41 0.69
CA TYR A 100 17.93 8.01 1.98
C TYR A 100 18.68 6.67 1.90
N ARG A 101 18.25 5.75 1.03
CA ARG A 101 18.85 4.42 0.85
C ARG A 101 19.88 4.34 -0.28
N GLY A 102 19.85 5.30 -1.21
CA GLY A 102 20.58 5.28 -2.47
C GLY A 102 19.75 4.68 -3.61
N ASP A 103 19.82 5.30 -4.80
CA ASP A 103 19.00 4.92 -5.96
C ASP A 103 19.21 3.46 -6.38
N ALA A 104 20.45 2.96 -6.35
CA ALA A 104 20.77 1.59 -6.77
C ALA A 104 20.04 0.55 -5.91
N VAL A 105 20.08 0.72 -4.58
CA VAL A 105 19.46 -0.21 -3.62
C VAL A 105 17.93 -0.14 -3.70
N TYR A 106 17.38 1.06 -3.90
CA TYR A 106 15.93 1.21 -4.07
C TYR A 106 15.45 0.55 -5.37
N ASN A 107 16.13 0.80 -6.49
CA ASN A 107 15.76 0.25 -7.79
C ASN A 107 15.91 -1.27 -7.85
N GLU A 108 16.89 -1.84 -7.15
CA GLU A 108 17.03 -3.29 -6.97
C GLU A 108 15.77 -3.89 -6.32
N ARG A 109 15.33 -3.32 -5.20
CA ARG A 109 14.10 -3.76 -4.51
C ARG A 109 12.84 -3.60 -5.35
N VAL A 110 12.76 -2.53 -6.14
CA VAL A 110 11.65 -2.33 -7.09
C VAL A 110 11.66 -3.45 -8.16
N GLY A 111 12.83 -3.81 -8.69
CA GLY A 111 12.97 -4.93 -9.61
C GLY A 111 12.59 -6.27 -8.97
N ASP A 112 12.92 -6.48 -7.70
CA ASP A 112 12.50 -7.66 -6.95
C ASP A 112 10.98 -7.71 -6.76
N VAL A 113 10.33 -6.57 -6.50
CA VAL A 113 8.85 -6.47 -6.47
C VAL A 113 8.25 -6.91 -7.80
N HIS A 114 8.76 -6.38 -8.93
CA HIS A 114 8.27 -6.76 -10.26
C HIS A 114 8.43 -8.25 -10.51
N THR A 115 9.60 -8.79 -10.14
CA THR A 115 9.90 -10.21 -10.27
C THR A 115 8.96 -11.05 -9.42
N MET A 116 8.68 -10.65 -8.17
CA MET A 116 7.73 -11.37 -7.30
C MET A 116 6.31 -11.38 -7.86
N TYR A 117 5.86 -10.31 -8.53
CA TYR A 117 4.53 -10.27 -9.14
C TYR A 117 4.39 -11.11 -10.41
N GLY A 118 5.40 -11.09 -11.29
CA GLY A 118 5.25 -11.58 -12.67
C GLY A 118 6.47 -12.26 -13.29
N GLY A 119 7.52 -12.55 -12.52
CA GLY A 119 8.72 -13.22 -13.01
C GLY A 119 8.60 -14.74 -13.12
N GLU A 120 9.73 -15.39 -13.37
CA GLU A 120 9.83 -16.86 -13.37
C GLU A 120 9.51 -17.43 -11.98
N ALA A 121 8.74 -18.53 -11.94
CA ALA A 121 8.22 -19.10 -10.70
C ALA A 121 9.28 -19.42 -9.64
N GLU A 122 10.43 -19.96 -10.05
CA GLU A 122 11.56 -20.24 -9.15
C GLU A 122 12.10 -18.95 -8.51
N THR A 123 12.20 -17.88 -9.29
CA THR A 123 12.71 -16.59 -8.82
C THR A 123 11.69 -15.88 -7.94
N GLN A 124 10.40 -15.95 -8.29
CA GLN A 124 9.32 -15.47 -7.44
C GLN A 124 9.39 -16.11 -6.05
N ARG A 125 9.47 -17.46 -5.98
CA ARG A 125 9.53 -18.18 -4.70
C ARG A 125 10.73 -17.76 -3.87
N ARG A 126 11.91 -17.70 -4.49
CA ARG A 126 13.15 -17.30 -3.83
C ARG A 126 13.02 -15.91 -3.21
N LEU A 127 12.52 -14.93 -3.96
CA LEU A 127 12.38 -13.55 -3.47
C LEU A 127 11.27 -13.42 -2.42
N LEU A 128 10.13 -14.12 -2.57
CA LEU A 128 9.07 -14.15 -1.55
C LEU A 128 9.59 -14.71 -0.21
N ALA A 129 10.50 -15.68 -0.25
CA ALA A 129 11.16 -16.21 0.94
C ALA A 129 12.20 -15.25 1.51
N GLU A 130 13.04 -14.68 0.64
CA GLU A 130 14.10 -13.74 1.02
C GLU A 130 13.56 -12.49 1.74
N TYR A 131 12.46 -11.92 1.23
CA TYR A 131 11.79 -10.78 1.84
C TYR A 131 10.78 -11.15 2.94
N GLY A 132 10.54 -12.44 3.16
CA GLY A 132 9.56 -12.93 4.14
C GLY A 132 8.14 -12.40 3.88
N VAL A 133 7.73 -12.33 2.60
CA VAL A 133 6.41 -11.84 2.20
C VAL A 133 5.34 -12.82 2.65
N GLU A 134 4.41 -12.40 3.50
CA GLU A 134 3.32 -13.24 3.99
C GLU A 134 2.01 -13.01 3.24
N TYR A 135 1.79 -11.78 2.74
CA TYR A 135 0.61 -11.44 1.96
C TYR A 135 0.98 -10.70 0.68
N VAL A 136 0.30 -11.02 -0.41
CA VAL A 136 0.41 -10.28 -1.68
C VAL A 136 -0.90 -9.59 -1.97
N TYR A 137 -0.89 -8.27 -2.04
CA TYR A 137 -2.05 -7.47 -2.37
C TYR A 137 -2.15 -7.35 -3.89
N VAL A 138 -3.30 -7.67 -4.49
CA VAL A 138 -3.54 -7.50 -5.93
C VAL A 138 -4.82 -6.68 -6.12
N GLY A 139 -4.65 -5.36 -6.17
CA GLY A 139 -5.70 -4.39 -6.47
C GLY A 139 -5.67 -3.92 -7.93
N PRO A 140 -6.39 -2.85 -8.26
CA PRO A 140 -6.40 -2.30 -9.61
C PRO A 140 -5.02 -1.76 -10.02
N ALA A 141 -4.24 -1.18 -9.10
CA ALA A 141 -2.89 -0.69 -9.40
C ALA A 141 -1.94 -1.82 -9.80
N GLU A 142 -1.91 -2.93 -9.07
CA GLU A 142 -1.10 -4.10 -9.41
C GLU A 142 -1.50 -4.71 -10.74
N ARG A 143 -2.82 -4.76 -11.03
CA ARG A 143 -3.31 -5.30 -12.31
C ARG A 143 -3.04 -4.41 -13.52
N ASN A 144 -2.96 -3.09 -13.32
CA ASN A 144 -2.66 -2.12 -14.37
C ASN A 144 -1.18 -1.74 -14.44
N SER A 145 -0.31 -2.45 -13.70
CA SER A 145 1.13 -2.18 -13.70
C SER A 145 1.72 -2.35 -15.11
N PRO A 146 2.49 -1.39 -15.64
CA PRO A 146 3.18 -1.56 -16.91
C PRO A 146 4.45 -2.42 -16.80
N TYR A 147 4.84 -2.83 -15.59
CA TYR A 147 6.11 -3.50 -15.33
C TYR A 147 6.01 -5.03 -15.26
N PHE A 148 4.83 -5.57 -15.03
CA PHE A 148 4.61 -7.00 -14.85
C PHE A 148 3.18 -7.39 -15.18
N GLU A 149 2.98 -8.65 -15.56
CA GLU A 149 1.67 -9.30 -15.52
C GLU A 149 1.59 -10.12 -14.22
N VAL A 150 0.44 -10.12 -13.56
CA VAL A 150 0.30 -10.78 -12.25
C VAL A 150 0.20 -12.30 -12.43
N THR A 151 1.28 -13.02 -12.15
CA THR A 151 1.36 -14.49 -12.18
C THR A 151 1.57 -15.11 -10.80
N VAL A 152 1.89 -14.31 -9.77
CA VAL A 152 2.17 -14.78 -8.40
C VAL A 152 1.09 -15.69 -7.80
N GLY A 153 -0.16 -15.53 -8.23
CA GLY A 153 -1.29 -16.37 -7.80
C GLY A 153 -1.30 -17.78 -8.41
N GLU A 154 -0.43 -18.07 -9.37
CA GLU A 154 -0.26 -19.38 -10.01
C GLU A 154 0.73 -20.28 -9.27
N LEU A 155 1.52 -19.71 -8.36
CA LEU A 155 2.43 -20.47 -7.51
C LEU A 155 1.64 -21.38 -6.57
N ASP A 156 2.04 -22.65 -6.50
CA ASP A 156 1.53 -23.65 -5.55
C ASP A 156 1.71 -23.23 -4.07
N ALA A 157 2.72 -22.42 -3.77
CA ALA A 157 2.99 -21.85 -2.45
C ALA A 157 2.10 -20.63 -2.12
N VAL A 158 1.23 -20.21 -3.02
CA VAL A 158 0.40 -19.01 -2.87
C VAL A 158 -1.08 -19.40 -2.95
N THR A 159 -1.86 -18.96 -1.97
CA THR A 159 -3.30 -19.27 -1.88
C THR A 159 -4.12 -18.00 -1.67
N VAL A 160 -5.39 -18.00 -2.10
CA VAL A 160 -6.27 -16.84 -1.88
C VAL A 160 -6.64 -16.75 -0.39
N ALA A 161 -6.21 -15.67 0.27
CA ALA A 161 -6.53 -15.42 1.67
C ALA A 161 -7.90 -14.76 1.82
N GLN A 162 -8.19 -13.79 0.94
CA GLN A 162 -9.47 -13.12 0.85
C GLN A 162 -9.63 -12.51 -0.55
N SER A 163 -10.87 -12.42 -1.03
CA SER A 163 -11.19 -11.80 -2.32
C SER A 163 -12.41 -10.91 -2.19
N TRP A 164 -12.33 -9.75 -2.82
CA TRP A 164 -13.41 -8.82 -3.10
C TRP A 164 -13.56 -8.72 -4.63
N GLU A 165 -14.47 -7.85 -5.08
CA GLU A 165 -14.71 -7.59 -6.50
C GLU A 165 -13.44 -7.05 -7.18
N ASP A 166 -12.85 -6.00 -6.59
CA ASP A 166 -11.69 -5.29 -7.16
C ASP A 166 -10.37 -5.57 -6.45
N VAL A 167 -10.33 -6.44 -5.45
CA VAL A 167 -9.07 -6.75 -4.77
C VAL A 167 -9.01 -8.22 -4.44
N ARG A 168 -7.84 -8.83 -4.65
CA ARG A 168 -7.54 -10.16 -4.14
C ARG A 168 -6.29 -10.08 -3.30
N ILE A 169 -6.33 -10.67 -2.11
CA ILE A 169 -5.15 -10.82 -1.28
C ILE A 169 -4.80 -12.29 -1.22
N TYR A 170 -3.56 -12.58 -1.58
CA TYR A 170 -2.99 -13.90 -1.46
C TYR A 170 -2.21 -14.04 -0.16
N LYS A 171 -2.19 -15.23 0.42
CA LYS A 171 -1.31 -15.63 1.50
C LYS A 171 -0.22 -16.53 0.94
N VAL A 172 1.01 -16.27 1.35
CA VAL A 172 2.18 -17.05 0.97
C VAL A 172 2.48 -18.08 2.05
N ASP A 173 2.60 -19.34 1.68
CA ASP A 173 3.07 -20.41 2.56
C ASP A 173 4.60 -20.45 2.56
N GLN A 174 5.20 -19.80 3.55
CA GLN A 174 6.65 -19.73 3.73
C GLN A 174 7.31 -21.13 3.86
N ALA A 175 6.59 -22.14 4.37
CA ALA A 175 7.12 -23.50 4.45
C ALA A 175 7.14 -24.19 3.08
N ALA A 176 6.20 -23.84 2.19
CA ALA A 176 6.17 -24.37 0.83
C ALA A 176 7.24 -23.74 -0.07
N LEU A 177 7.71 -22.52 0.22
CA LEU A 177 8.73 -21.84 -0.61
C LEU A 177 10.10 -22.51 -0.63
N GLY A 178 10.47 -23.25 0.43
CA GLY A 178 11.79 -23.87 0.60
C GLY A 178 11.92 -25.31 0.10
N ASN A 179 10.86 -25.89 -0.46
CA ASN A 179 10.87 -27.23 -1.06
C ASN A 179 11.03 -27.17 -2.58
#